data_AF-A0AAX3DVE0-F1
#
_entry.id   AF-A0AAX3DVE0-F1
#
_cell.length_a   1.000
_cell.length_b   1.000
_cell.length_c   1.000
_cell.angle_alpha   90.00
_cell.angle_beta   90.00
_cell.angle_gamma   90.00
#
_symmetry.space_group_name_H-M   'P 1'
#
loop_
_entity.id
_entity.type
_entity.pdbx_description
1 polymer ?
#
loop_
_entity_poly.entity_id
_entity_poly.type
_entity_poly.pdbx_seq_one_letter_code
_entity_poly.pdbx_strand_id
1 'polypeptide(L)'
;MAKMKRPYILLAAVLVVGACAGPAAAQIIIPGTAPSSITPPPPPPSAPPPVITVPVVPKLADPPPLTHERIQPAPDLPKAQLRRGRSFGDRIQDCLNDSTAAQLNSADRAAYSRACAQQ
;
A
#
# COMPACT_ATOMS: atom_id res chain seq x y z
N MET A 1 -83.32 31.97 10.15
CA MET A 1 -82.72 31.23 11.28
C MET A 1 -81.24 30.98 10.99
N ALA A 2 -80.38 31.69 11.74
CA ALA A 2 -78.94 31.51 11.95
C ALA A 2 -78.04 30.99 10.80
N LYS A 3 -77.47 31.92 10.02
CA LYS A 3 -76.20 31.69 9.29
C LYS A 3 -75.04 32.02 10.23
N MET A 4 -74.88 31.22 11.28
CA MET A 4 -73.78 31.34 12.22
C MET A 4 -73.03 30.01 12.26
N LYS A 5 -71.70 30.10 12.35
CA LYS A 5 -70.87 29.13 13.07
C LYS A 5 -70.31 27.89 12.35
N ARG A 6 -70.09 27.85 11.03
CA ARG A 6 -69.17 26.82 10.48
C ARG A 6 -67.72 26.97 10.96
N PRO A 7 -67.07 28.16 10.88
CA PRO A 7 -65.70 28.30 11.36
C PRO A 7 -65.61 28.23 12.89
N TYR A 8 -66.61 28.74 13.60
CA TYR A 8 -66.63 28.71 15.07
C TYR A 8 -66.87 27.30 15.64
N ILE A 9 -67.65 26.44 14.97
CA ILE A 9 -67.81 25.04 15.38
C ILE A 9 -66.49 24.27 15.21
N LEU A 10 -65.78 24.50 14.10
CA LEU A 10 -64.47 23.88 13.89
C LEU A 10 -63.45 24.34 14.93
N LEU A 11 -63.41 25.63 15.24
CA LEU A 11 -62.49 26.18 16.23
C LEU A 11 -62.81 25.68 17.65
N ALA A 12 -64.09 25.57 18.00
CA ALA A 12 -64.53 24.97 19.26
C ALA A 12 -64.17 23.48 19.34
N ALA A 13 -64.35 22.72 18.25
CA ALA A 13 -63.99 21.31 18.21
C ALA A 13 -62.49 21.08 18.40
N VAL A 14 -61.64 21.91 17.78
CA VAL A 14 -60.18 21.83 17.94
C VAL A 14 -59.77 22.15 19.38
N LEU A 15 -60.36 23.16 20.00
CA LEU A 15 -60.07 23.52 21.40
C LEU A 15 -60.47 22.40 22.38
N VAL A 16 -61.62 21.75 22.15
CA VAL A 16 -62.08 20.64 23.00
C VAL A 16 -61.17 19.42 22.86
N VAL A 17 -60.75 19.06 21.64
CA VAL A 17 -59.83 17.93 21.42
C VAL A 17 -58.47 18.19 22.07
N GLY A 18 -57.95 19.43 21.97
CA GLY A 18 -56.70 19.82 22.61
C GLY A 18 -56.75 19.76 24.14
N ALA A 19 -57.89 20.13 24.75
CA ALA A 19 -58.05 20.09 26.20
C ALA A 19 -58.17 18.66 26.77
N CYS A 20 -58.64 17.69 25.96
CA CYS A 20 -58.74 16.28 26.37
C CYS A 20 -57.45 15.47 26.15
N ALA A 21 -56.45 16.04 25.46
CA ALA A 21 -55.15 15.41 25.29
C ALA A 21 -54.28 15.62 26.53
N GLY A 22 -54.37 14.69 27.50
CA GLY A 22 -53.46 14.64 28.65
C GLY A 22 -52.00 14.39 28.23
N PRO A 23 -51.01 14.69 29.10
CA PRO A 23 -49.60 14.49 28.79
C PRO A 23 -49.29 13.00 28.64
N ALA A 24 -48.87 12.57 27.45
CA ALA A 24 -48.32 11.24 27.22
C ALA A 24 -46.89 11.18 27.78
N ALA A 25 -46.72 10.54 28.95
CA ALA A 25 -45.40 10.27 29.50
C ALA A 25 -44.76 9.10 28.74
N ALA A 26 -43.82 9.40 27.85
CA ALA A 26 -42.97 8.38 27.22
C ALA A 26 -41.93 7.91 28.24
N GLN A 27 -42.03 6.66 28.70
CA GLN A 27 -41.01 6.06 29.54
C GLN A 27 -39.89 5.54 28.65
N ILE A 28 -38.75 6.24 28.65
CA ILE A 28 -37.55 5.81 27.95
C ILE A 28 -36.87 4.73 28.81
N ILE A 29 -37.17 3.46 28.52
CA ILE A 29 -36.45 2.34 29.09
C ILE A 29 -35.18 2.18 28.25
N ILE A 30 -34.06 2.74 28.72
CA ILE A 30 -32.74 2.54 28.10
C ILE A 30 -32.25 1.15 28.53
N PRO A 31 -32.06 0.19 27.60
CA PRO A 31 -31.47 -1.10 27.95
C PRO A 31 -30.02 -0.87 28.41
N GLY A 32 -29.70 -1.25 29.66
CA GLY A 32 -28.35 -1.15 30.22
C GLY A 32 -28.18 -0.28 31.47
N THR A 33 -29.26 0.30 32.02
CA THR A 33 -29.20 1.11 33.26
C THR A 33 -29.30 0.29 34.55
N ALA A 34 -29.43 -1.04 34.47
CA ALA A 34 -29.27 -1.88 35.65
C ALA A 34 -27.76 -1.97 35.97
N PRO A 35 -27.30 -1.50 37.15
CA PRO A 35 -25.92 -1.70 37.54
C PRO A 35 -25.74 -3.19 37.82
N SER A 36 -25.17 -3.92 36.86
CA SER A 36 -24.60 -5.24 37.09
C SER A 36 -23.48 -5.07 38.12
N SER A 37 -23.82 -5.18 39.41
CA SER A 37 -22.93 -4.90 40.55
C SER A 37 -21.85 -5.98 40.76
N ILE A 38 -21.56 -6.77 39.74
CA ILE A 38 -20.56 -7.82 39.79
C ILE A 38 -19.46 -7.40 38.84
N THR A 39 -18.38 -6.87 39.42
CA THR A 39 -17.15 -6.64 38.69
C THR A 39 -16.72 -7.99 38.09
N PRO A 40 -16.55 -8.08 36.76
CA PRO A 40 -16.06 -9.33 36.17
C PRO A 40 -14.70 -9.68 36.78
N PRO A 41 -14.41 -10.98 36.98
CA PRO A 41 -13.12 -11.40 37.50
C PRO A 41 -11.98 -10.86 36.63
N PRO A 42 -10.80 -10.59 37.22
CA PRO A 42 -9.66 -10.09 36.47
C PRO A 42 -9.29 -11.09 35.36
N PRO A 43 -8.87 -10.60 34.17
CA PRO A 43 -8.44 -11.47 33.10
C PRO A 43 -7.22 -12.31 33.54
N PRO A 44 -7.10 -13.55 33.07
CA PRO A 44 -5.95 -14.39 33.36
C PRO A 44 -4.65 -13.72 32.89
N PRO A 45 -3.51 -13.99 33.55
CA PRO A 45 -2.23 -13.46 33.12
C PRO A 45 -1.92 -13.90 31.68
N SER A 46 -1.44 -12.95 30.88
CA SER A 46 -1.05 -13.21 29.49
C SER A 46 -0.01 -14.33 29.43
N ALA A 47 -0.19 -15.27 28.49
CA ALA A 47 0.78 -16.32 28.26
C ALA A 47 2.17 -15.71 27.94
N PRO A 48 3.27 -16.31 28.43
CA PRO A 48 4.61 -15.87 28.08
C PRO A 48 4.79 -15.92 26.56
N PRO A 49 5.51 -14.95 25.97
CA PRO A 49 5.72 -14.92 24.54
C PRO A 49 6.41 -16.21 24.08
N PRO A 50 6.02 -16.77 22.93
CA PRO A 50 6.66 -17.97 22.40
C PRO A 50 8.15 -17.69 22.17
N VAL A 51 9.00 -18.61 22.62
CA VAL A 51 10.44 -18.54 22.38
C VAL A 51 10.68 -18.84 20.91
N ILE A 52 11.00 -17.80 20.13
CA ILE A 52 11.39 -17.94 18.73
C ILE A 52 12.85 -18.38 18.69
N THR A 53 13.10 -19.67 18.51
CA THR A 53 14.45 -20.18 18.26
C THR A 53 14.79 -19.97 16.80
N VAL A 54 15.79 -19.14 16.52
CA VAL A 54 16.29 -18.95 15.15
C VAL A 54 17.03 -20.22 14.71
N PRO A 55 16.63 -20.87 13.60
CA PRO A 55 17.36 -21.99 13.05
C PRO A 55 18.79 -21.59 12.69
N VAL A 56 19.76 -22.45 13.00
CA VAL A 56 21.15 -22.23 12.61
C VAL A 56 21.24 -22.22 11.10
N VAL A 57 21.65 -21.08 10.51
CA VAL A 57 21.88 -20.96 9.07
C VAL A 57 23.12 -21.78 8.71
N PRO A 58 23.02 -22.78 7.80
CA PRO A 58 24.18 -23.50 7.33
C PRO A 58 25.20 -22.53 6.70
N LYS A 59 26.43 -22.53 7.20
CA LYS A 59 27.51 -21.74 6.60
C LYS A 59 28.05 -22.47 5.36
N LEU A 60 28.28 -21.72 4.29
CA LEU A 60 29.05 -22.20 3.15
C LEU A 60 30.50 -22.37 3.60
N ALA A 61 31.13 -23.50 3.25
CA ALA A 61 32.55 -23.71 3.53
C ALA A 61 33.38 -22.64 2.80
N ASP A 62 34.41 -22.13 3.46
CA ASP A 62 35.32 -21.17 2.85
C ASP A 62 35.91 -21.76 1.56
N PRO A 63 35.99 -20.97 0.47
CA PRO A 63 36.67 -21.43 -0.72
C PRO A 63 38.12 -21.76 -0.35
N PRO A 64 38.69 -22.84 -0.92
CA PRO A 64 40.09 -23.18 -0.67
C PRO A 64 40.98 -21.99 -1.05
N PRO A 65 42.06 -21.76 -0.29
CA PRO A 65 42.97 -20.64 -0.56
C PRO A 65 43.47 -20.71 -2.00
N LEU A 66 43.46 -19.55 -2.66
CA LEU A 66 44.02 -19.39 -4.00
C LEU A 66 45.54 -19.54 -3.90
N THR A 67 46.04 -20.75 -4.07
CA THR A 67 47.47 -21.02 -4.25
C THR A 67 47.85 -20.73 -5.70
N HIS A 68 49.09 -20.30 -5.93
CA HIS A 68 49.61 -20.00 -7.28
C HIS A 68 49.48 -21.21 -8.24
N GLU A 69 49.45 -22.44 -7.71
CA GLU A 69 49.19 -23.67 -8.49
C GLU A 69 47.74 -23.79 -9.00
N ARG A 70 46.76 -23.17 -8.34
CA ARG A 70 45.33 -23.28 -8.67
C ARG A 70 44.84 -22.14 -9.57
N ILE A 71 45.66 -21.10 -9.77
CA ILE A 71 45.36 -20.04 -10.71
C ILE A 71 45.71 -20.57 -12.10
N GLN A 72 44.72 -21.18 -12.76
CA GLN A 72 44.84 -21.46 -14.18
C GLN A 72 44.96 -20.10 -14.90
N PRO A 73 46.00 -19.90 -15.72
CA PRO A 73 46.06 -18.73 -16.59
C PRO A 73 44.74 -18.64 -17.36
N ALA A 74 44.21 -17.42 -17.49
CA ALA A 74 43.09 -17.21 -18.38
C ALA A 74 43.44 -17.83 -19.75
N PRO A 75 42.53 -18.60 -20.37
CA PRO A 75 42.82 -19.25 -21.64
C PRO A 75 43.37 -18.23 -22.63
N ASP A 76 44.45 -18.61 -23.34
CA ASP A 76 45.12 -17.82 -24.39
C ASP A 76 44.20 -17.68 -25.62
N LEU A 77 42.99 -17.14 -25.41
CA LEU A 77 42.22 -16.62 -26.51
C LEU A 77 43.01 -15.44 -27.08
N PRO A 78 43.20 -15.38 -28.41
CA PRO A 78 43.81 -14.21 -29.02
C PRO A 78 43.04 -12.99 -28.53
N LYS A 79 43.72 -12.00 -27.94
CA LYS A 79 43.08 -10.72 -27.57
C LYS A 79 42.28 -10.14 -28.75
N ALA A 80 42.72 -10.44 -29.98
CA ALA A 80 42.00 -10.16 -31.21
C ALA A 80 40.57 -10.75 -31.24
N GLN A 81 40.33 -11.97 -30.73
CA GLN A 81 38.98 -12.56 -30.63
C GLN A 81 38.12 -11.87 -29.56
N LEU A 82 38.70 -11.49 -28.41
CA LEU A 82 37.99 -10.68 -27.40
C LEU A 82 37.69 -9.26 -27.91
N ARG A 83 38.45 -8.78 -28.90
CA ARG A 83 38.29 -7.49 -29.58
C ARG A 83 37.57 -7.58 -30.94
N ARG A 84 37.13 -8.77 -31.38
CA ARG A 84 36.55 -8.96 -32.73
C ARG A 84 35.23 -8.22 -32.92
N GLY A 85 34.58 -7.80 -31.84
CA GLY A 85 33.49 -6.82 -31.87
C GLY A 85 33.92 -5.52 -31.22
N ARG A 86 33.44 -4.37 -31.74
CA ARG A 86 33.39 -3.14 -30.94
C ARG A 86 32.68 -3.47 -29.63
N SER A 87 33.24 -3.01 -28.50
CA SER A 87 32.57 -3.22 -27.22
C SER A 87 31.22 -2.52 -27.26
N PHE A 88 30.28 -3.00 -26.44
CA PHE A 88 28.97 -2.35 -26.32
C PHE A 88 29.10 -0.86 -25.96
N GLY A 89 30.09 -0.51 -25.13
CA GLY A 89 30.41 0.89 -24.79
C GLY A 89 30.85 1.71 -25.99
N ASP A 90 31.72 1.16 -26.85
CA ASP A 90 32.15 1.84 -28.08
C ASP A 90 30.96 2.12 -29.00
N ARG A 91 30.09 1.11 -29.20
CA ARG A 91 28.87 1.24 -30.01
C ARG A 91 27.92 2.32 -29.47
N ILE A 92 27.73 2.38 -28.14
CA ILE A 92 26.92 3.45 -27.53
C ILE A 92 27.50 4.83 -27.83
N GLN A 93 28.83 5.00 -27.78
CA GLN A 93 29.46 6.30 -28.06
C GLN A 93 29.25 6.74 -29.52
N ASP A 94 29.38 5.83 -30.48
CA ASP A 94 29.09 6.12 -31.88
C ASP A 94 27.64 6.55 -32.08
N CYS A 95 26.69 5.77 -31.53
CA CYS A 95 25.27 6.08 -31.62
C CYS A 95 24.93 7.41 -30.93
N LEU A 96 25.62 7.74 -29.82
CA LEU A 96 25.49 9.06 -29.20
C LEU A 96 26.01 10.16 -30.14
N ASN A 97 27.14 9.97 -30.80
CA ASN A 97 27.68 10.94 -31.76
C ASN A 97 26.73 11.17 -32.94
N ASP A 98 26.13 10.10 -33.49
CA ASP A 98 25.14 10.19 -34.56
C ASP A 98 23.89 10.95 -34.12
N SER A 99 23.41 10.70 -32.89
CA SER A 99 22.24 11.40 -32.35
C SER A 99 22.48 12.89 -32.12
N THR A 100 23.73 13.30 -31.83
CA THR A 100 24.13 14.72 -31.81
C THR A 100 24.15 15.32 -33.20
N ALA A 101 24.67 14.58 -34.19
CA ALA A 101 24.70 15.03 -35.58
C ALA A 101 23.27 15.19 -36.15
N ALA A 102 22.34 14.33 -35.72
CA ALA A 102 20.92 14.40 -36.04
C ALA A 102 20.14 15.45 -35.20
N GLN A 103 20.81 16.21 -34.33
CA GLN A 103 20.20 17.24 -33.47
C GLN A 103 19.01 16.73 -32.64
N LEU A 104 19.07 15.47 -32.20
CA LEU A 104 18.04 14.91 -31.32
C LEU A 104 18.09 15.59 -29.95
N ASN A 105 16.92 15.78 -29.34
CA ASN A 105 16.82 16.27 -27.96
C ASN A 105 17.34 15.21 -26.98
N SER A 106 17.54 15.58 -25.72
CA SER A 106 18.14 14.71 -24.69
C SER A 106 17.38 13.39 -24.48
N ALA A 107 16.05 13.40 -24.56
CA ALA A 107 15.23 12.21 -24.39
C ALA A 107 15.38 11.27 -25.60
N ASP A 108 15.31 11.82 -26.80
CA ASP A 108 15.44 11.07 -28.06
C ASP A 108 16.86 10.54 -28.27
N ARG A 109 17.91 11.28 -27.87
CA ARG A 109 19.30 10.79 -27.88
C ARG A 109 19.49 9.57 -26.98
N ALA A 110 18.89 9.58 -25.78
CA ALA A 110 18.99 8.46 -24.86
C ALA A 110 18.24 7.22 -25.37
N ALA A 111 17.07 7.40 -25.98
CA ALA A 111 16.33 6.29 -26.59
C ALA A 111 17.05 5.74 -27.83
N TYR A 112 17.50 6.62 -28.72
CA TYR A 112 18.23 6.26 -29.94
C TYR A 112 19.52 5.51 -29.65
N SER A 113 20.37 6.03 -28.76
CA SER A 113 21.67 5.41 -28.46
C SER A 113 21.53 3.99 -27.91
N ARG A 114 20.50 3.74 -27.09
CA ARG A 114 20.20 2.39 -26.57
C ARG A 114 19.70 1.45 -27.66
N ALA A 115 18.82 1.90 -28.55
CA ALA A 115 18.31 1.07 -29.64
C ALA A 115 19.39 0.78 -30.71
N CYS A 116 20.19 1.78 -31.05
CA CYS A 116 21.29 1.68 -32.02
C CYS A 116 22.41 0.74 -31.52
N ALA A 117 22.80 0.81 -30.25
CA ALA A 117 23.84 -0.06 -29.71
C ALA A 117 23.44 -1.53 -29.53
N GLN A 118 22.18 -1.90 -29.82
CA GLN A 118 21.70 -3.29 -29.84
C GLN A 118 21.73 -3.91 -31.25
N GLN A 119 21.92 -3.12 -32.31
CA GLN A 119 22.01 -3.55 -33.71
C GLN A 119 23.42 -4.02 -34.09
#